data_AF-A0A953A6K0-F1
#
_entry.id   AF-A0A953A6K0-F1
#
_cell.length_a   1.000
_cell.length_b   1.000
_cell.length_c   1.000
_cell.angle_alpha   90.00
_cell.angle_beta   90.00
_cell.angle_gamma   90.00
#
_symmetry.space_group_name_H-M   'P 1'
#
loop_
_entity.id
_entity.type
_entity.pdbx_description
1 polymer ?
#
loop_
_entity_poly.entity_id
_entity_poly.type
_entity_poly.pdbx_seq_one_letter_code
_entity_poly.pdbx_strand_id
1 'polypeptide(L)'
;MFKQVIAVLIVTLIGVSLLPVRQADSPTFANPAFEEIWSARSASIAGFDLWGSEPLAWRVESYADAPGGRRIVQYFDRGRMELGLPESGRGEPRVFQGLLALELTTGRIHLGDSLTASRTPPSTPIDSGSPDERVPTYAALSHVVQERAPSRLGTDLPAEWIDSTGQPVPGSAVVPLRGAEYVDQTGHNLPDITVSFFARHPFGTMGWVEAMGLPISEPFWTIYRRDGTPLPSLIQVFERRILVYTPALPAAQRFTIANTGRHYYRWRYETDPPRRWPDPRPGRTAPDIRVPDGFVAGVYASELGTPVGLALGPAGNLWVVTAEGRVLRVDSEREDGSAERVTVIAEDLLNPRGIAISGTTIYVPVDGGVVRIDDNDLNGVADRTSYATRNIDPAPGARGAPVIDAQGRVFVAGTMVPGGDHRVVARLDPNGEVLISSAGVSNPGPLIIAREQLLVVDRPADGEQGLYRMPTNGTRSASQDSLAAVLSRRVVKFPGDVTVNAVLRFDSALWPQTDPDTLFAAIGSGEGGSVVRTVPGDAGSPPDLVEFATGLSQPVALAVGLDGSLFIADAGRGEIIKIVVPAPES
;
A
#
# COMPACT_ATOMS: atom_id res chain seq x y z
N MET A 1 -29.21 39.83 -47.51
CA MET A 1 -29.16 39.34 -46.12
C MET A 1 -28.60 37.92 -45.97
N PHE A 2 -29.02 36.93 -46.76
CA PHE A 2 -28.56 35.53 -46.62
C PHE A 2 -27.03 35.33 -46.69
N LYS A 3 -26.34 36.04 -47.60
CA LYS A 3 -24.87 35.97 -47.73
C LYS A 3 -24.11 36.55 -46.52
N GLN A 4 -24.68 37.55 -45.84
CA GLN A 4 -24.08 38.16 -44.65
C GLN A 4 -24.25 37.25 -43.42
N VAL A 5 -25.38 36.56 -43.32
CA VAL A 5 -25.62 35.57 -42.25
C VAL A 5 -24.66 34.38 -42.40
N ILE A 6 -24.43 33.89 -43.61
CA ILE A 6 -23.47 32.81 -43.87
C ILE A 6 -22.03 33.26 -43.53
N ALA A 7 -21.65 34.48 -43.91
CA ALA A 7 -20.32 35.00 -43.60
C ALA A 7 -20.08 35.12 -42.09
N VAL A 8 -21.07 35.60 -41.33
CA VAL A 8 -20.98 35.65 -39.86
C VAL A 8 -20.92 34.24 -39.28
N LEU A 9 -21.71 33.28 -39.78
CA LEU A 9 -21.69 31.91 -39.29
C LEU A 9 -20.33 31.21 -39.50
N ILE A 10 -19.70 31.43 -40.66
CA ILE A 10 -18.37 30.89 -40.99
C ILE A 10 -17.29 31.54 -40.12
N VAL A 11 -17.34 32.86 -39.92
CA VAL A 11 -16.38 33.57 -39.06
C VAL A 11 -16.53 33.13 -37.60
N THR A 12 -17.76 32.90 -37.12
CA THR A 12 -18.00 32.36 -35.78
C THR A 12 -17.50 30.92 -35.64
N LEU A 13 -17.70 30.07 -36.66
CA LEU A 13 -17.21 28.68 -36.64
C LEU A 13 -15.67 28.61 -36.62
N ILE A 14 -15.00 29.45 -37.43
CA ILE A 14 -13.53 29.55 -37.44
C ILE A 14 -13.02 30.17 -36.13
N GLY A 15 -13.73 31.17 -35.60
CA GLY A 15 -13.40 31.78 -34.30
C GLY A 15 -13.51 30.80 -33.13
N VAL A 16 -14.51 29.90 -33.15
CA VAL A 16 -14.66 28.84 -32.14
C VAL A 16 -13.62 27.74 -32.31
N SER A 17 -13.19 27.41 -33.54
CA SER A 17 -12.16 26.38 -33.78
C SER A 17 -10.74 26.83 -33.43
N LEU A 18 -10.52 28.13 -33.25
CA LEU A 18 -9.22 28.72 -32.88
C LEU A 18 -9.13 29.04 -31.38
N LEU A 19 -10.18 28.79 -30.60
CA LEU A 19 -10.09 28.86 -29.14
C LEU A 19 -9.15 27.74 -28.67
N PRO A 20 -8.13 28.05 -27.83
CA PRO A 20 -7.32 27.00 -27.23
C PRO A 20 -8.26 26.12 -26.41
N VAL A 21 -8.43 24.86 -26.85
CA VAL A 21 -8.99 23.82 -26.01
C VAL A 21 -7.97 23.62 -24.90
N ARG A 22 -8.15 24.32 -23.78
CA ARG A 22 -7.58 23.83 -22.52
C ARG A 22 -8.31 22.52 -22.26
N GLN A 23 -7.68 21.41 -22.62
CA GLN A 23 -8.04 20.14 -22.06
C GLN A 23 -7.98 20.35 -20.55
N ALA A 24 -9.14 20.36 -19.88
CA ALA A 24 -9.13 20.27 -18.44
C ALA A 24 -8.48 18.92 -18.15
N ASP A 25 -7.38 18.92 -17.40
CA ASP A 25 -6.82 17.68 -16.84
C ASP A 25 -7.88 17.11 -15.90
N SER A 26 -8.80 16.32 -16.43
CA SER A 26 -9.68 15.50 -15.61
C SER A 26 -8.79 14.57 -14.79
N PRO A 27 -9.06 14.38 -13.49
CA PRO A 27 -8.36 13.37 -12.70
C PRO A 27 -8.52 12.04 -13.45
N THR A 28 -7.40 11.45 -13.86
CA THR A 28 -7.39 10.26 -14.68
C THR A 28 -7.87 9.08 -13.85
N PHE A 29 -8.78 8.29 -14.42
CA PHE A 29 -9.05 6.97 -13.89
C PHE A 29 -7.77 6.14 -13.95
N ALA A 30 -7.42 5.47 -12.87
CA ALA A 30 -6.26 4.56 -12.87
C ALA A 30 -6.43 3.39 -13.85
N ASN A 31 -7.67 3.06 -14.20
CA ASN A 31 -7.99 1.93 -15.06
C ASN A 31 -9.32 2.18 -15.82
N PRO A 32 -9.42 1.81 -17.10
CA PRO A 32 -10.67 1.93 -17.87
C PRO A 32 -11.88 1.22 -17.23
N ALA A 33 -11.68 0.12 -16.51
CA ALA A 33 -12.77 -0.57 -15.82
C ALA A 33 -13.43 0.29 -14.72
N PHE A 34 -12.67 1.20 -14.09
CA PHE A 34 -13.24 2.15 -13.14
C PHE A 34 -14.07 3.22 -13.85
N GLU A 35 -13.59 3.71 -15.00
CA GLU A 35 -14.30 4.68 -15.82
C GLU A 35 -15.62 4.11 -16.35
N GLU A 36 -15.64 2.85 -16.77
CA GLU A 36 -16.85 2.16 -17.23
C GLU A 36 -17.93 2.12 -16.14
N ILE A 37 -17.59 1.66 -14.93
CA ILE A 37 -18.56 1.59 -13.81
C ILE A 37 -18.99 2.99 -13.36
N TRP A 38 -18.06 3.94 -13.33
CA TRP A 38 -18.40 5.31 -12.98
C TRP A 38 -19.30 5.95 -14.04
N SER A 39 -19.01 5.80 -15.32
CA SER A 39 -19.81 6.39 -16.41
C SER A 39 -21.19 5.74 -16.55
N ALA A 40 -21.34 4.47 -16.18
CA ALA A 40 -22.63 3.80 -16.07
C ALA A 40 -23.60 4.52 -15.11
N ARG A 41 -23.10 5.36 -14.18
CA ARG A 41 -23.93 6.27 -13.34
C ARG A 41 -24.81 7.19 -14.19
N SER A 42 -24.29 7.67 -15.30
CA SER A 42 -24.89 8.73 -16.13
C SER A 42 -26.00 8.19 -17.04
N ALA A 43 -26.08 6.86 -17.18
CA ALA A 43 -27.12 6.16 -17.94
C ALA A 43 -28.28 5.66 -17.05
N SER A 44 -28.15 5.75 -15.72
CA SER A 44 -29.18 5.31 -14.77
C SER A 44 -30.35 6.29 -14.69
N ILE A 45 -31.56 5.83 -15.02
CA ILE A 45 -32.83 6.57 -14.84
C ILE A 45 -33.11 6.86 -13.34
N ALA A 46 -32.49 6.11 -12.42
CA ALA A 46 -32.72 6.22 -10.98
C ALA A 46 -31.88 7.32 -10.30
N GLY A 47 -30.77 7.77 -10.92
CA GLY A 47 -30.06 9.00 -10.54
C GLY A 47 -29.46 9.09 -9.13
N PHE A 48 -29.33 7.98 -8.39
CA PHE A 48 -28.68 8.00 -7.07
C PHE A 48 -27.16 8.05 -7.18
N ASP A 49 -26.54 9.03 -6.53
CA ASP A 49 -25.11 9.30 -6.69
C ASP A 49 -24.24 8.51 -5.69
N LEU A 50 -23.62 7.43 -6.16
CA LEU A 50 -22.72 6.56 -5.38
C LEU A 50 -21.28 7.09 -5.24
N TRP A 51 -20.92 8.12 -6.01
CA TRP A 51 -19.51 8.48 -6.22
C TRP A 51 -19.22 9.92 -5.84
N GLY A 52 -20.08 10.86 -6.25
CA GLY A 52 -19.74 12.28 -6.29
C GLY A 52 -19.59 12.77 -7.73
N SER A 53 -19.29 14.05 -7.88
CA SER A 53 -19.27 14.72 -9.18
C SER A 53 -18.09 14.30 -10.06
N GLU A 54 -16.91 14.12 -9.46
CA GLU A 54 -15.64 13.77 -10.11
C GLU A 54 -14.89 12.67 -9.33
N PRO A 55 -14.03 11.87 -9.99
CA PRO A 55 -13.03 11.07 -9.27
C PRO A 55 -12.10 11.97 -8.44
N LEU A 56 -11.65 11.49 -7.28
CA LEU A 56 -10.80 12.28 -6.38
C LEU A 56 -9.32 12.01 -6.58
N ALA A 57 -8.91 10.76 -6.36
CA ALA A 57 -7.52 10.32 -6.40
C ALA A 57 -7.47 8.82 -6.67
N TRP A 58 -6.37 8.32 -7.24
CA TRP A 58 -6.10 6.89 -7.30
C TRP A 58 -4.76 6.58 -6.66
N ARG A 59 -4.57 5.36 -6.14
CA ARG A 59 -3.32 4.95 -5.50
C ARG A 59 -3.01 3.48 -5.73
N VAL A 60 -1.74 3.13 -5.55
CA VAL A 60 -1.33 1.75 -5.25
C VAL A 60 -1.28 1.62 -3.73
N GLU A 61 -1.99 0.62 -3.20
CA GLU A 61 -1.99 0.25 -1.79
C GLU A 61 -1.41 -1.15 -1.62
N SER A 62 -0.77 -1.44 -0.49
CA SER A 62 -0.44 -2.81 -0.13
C SER A 62 -1.71 -3.66 0.04
N TYR A 63 -1.68 -4.88 -0.48
CA TYR A 63 -2.69 -5.91 -0.27
C TYR A 63 -2.04 -7.29 -0.45
N ALA A 64 -1.81 -8.00 0.66
CA ALA A 64 -0.97 -9.19 0.72
C ALA A 64 -1.40 -10.30 -0.25
N ASP A 65 -2.71 -10.49 -0.41
CA ASP A 65 -3.30 -11.53 -1.25
C ASP A 65 -3.46 -11.11 -2.72
N ALA A 66 -3.10 -9.87 -3.07
CA ALA A 66 -3.12 -9.41 -4.47
C ALA A 66 -1.80 -9.77 -5.16
N PRO A 67 -1.79 -9.97 -6.50
CA PRO A 67 -0.56 -10.16 -7.25
C PRO A 67 0.48 -9.07 -6.96
N GLY A 68 1.69 -9.47 -6.53
CA GLY A 68 2.75 -8.54 -6.15
C GLY A 68 2.55 -7.85 -4.78
N GLY A 69 1.59 -8.29 -3.97
CA GLY A 69 1.31 -7.74 -2.64
C GLY A 69 0.70 -6.33 -2.66
N ARG A 70 0.12 -5.92 -3.80
CA ARG A 70 -0.35 -4.54 -4.05
C ARG A 70 -1.66 -4.56 -4.84
N ARG A 71 -2.53 -3.57 -4.60
CA ARG A 71 -3.76 -3.32 -5.36
C ARG A 71 -3.84 -1.87 -5.84
N ILE A 72 -4.50 -1.67 -6.98
CA ILE A 72 -4.84 -0.34 -7.49
C ILE A 72 -6.23 0.06 -6.98
N VAL A 73 -6.37 1.27 -6.47
CA VAL A 73 -7.64 1.79 -5.95
C VAL A 73 -7.96 3.16 -6.54
N GLN A 74 -9.25 3.45 -6.69
CA GLN A 74 -9.78 4.75 -7.10
C GLN A 74 -10.73 5.28 -6.04
N TYR A 75 -10.43 6.45 -5.49
CA TYR A 75 -11.25 7.17 -4.53
C TYR A 75 -12.22 8.15 -5.20
N PHE A 76 -13.39 8.25 -4.60
CA PHE A 76 -14.45 9.19 -4.91
C PHE A 76 -14.92 9.87 -3.61
N ASP A 77 -15.79 10.89 -3.68
CA ASP A 77 -16.33 11.53 -2.47
C ASP A 77 -17.04 10.53 -1.56
N ARG A 78 -17.84 9.64 -2.16
CA ARG A 78 -18.77 8.77 -1.42
C ARG A 78 -18.38 7.29 -1.42
N GLY A 79 -17.24 6.92 -2.00
CA GLY A 79 -16.80 5.53 -2.06
C GLY A 79 -15.40 5.34 -2.62
N ARG A 80 -15.03 4.06 -2.80
CA ARG A 80 -13.77 3.62 -3.41
C ARG A 80 -14.04 2.40 -4.29
N MET A 81 -13.38 2.35 -5.43
CA MET A 81 -13.25 1.15 -6.26
C MET A 81 -11.87 0.53 -6.08
N GLU A 82 -11.79 -0.79 -6.16
CA GLU A 82 -10.56 -1.56 -6.01
C GLU A 82 -10.42 -2.53 -7.18
N LEU A 83 -9.25 -2.57 -7.79
CA LEU A 83 -8.96 -3.44 -8.92
C LEU A 83 -8.46 -4.79 -8.41
N GLY A 84 -9.24 -5.83 -8.63
CA GLY A 84 -8.80 -7.21 -8.47
C GLY A 84 -8.26 -7.76 -9.77
N LEU A 85 -7.01 -8.21 -9.73
CA LEU A 85 -6.35 -8.86 -10.87
C LEU A 85 -6.42 -10.38 -10.72
N PRO A 86 -6.64 -11.14 -11.81
CA PRO A 86 -6.59 -12.60 -11.75
C PRO A 86 -5.18 -13.09 -11.40
N GLU A 87 -5.08 -14.12 -10.55
CA GLU A 87 -3.80 -14.71 -10.11
C GLU A 87 -2.91 -15.16 -11.28
N SER A 88 -3.52 -15.63 -12.37
CA SER A 88 -2.81 -16.08 -13.58
C SER A 88 -2.27 -14.95 -14.44
N GLY A 89 -2.61 -13.69 -14.14
CA GLY A 89 -2.40 -12.53 -14.99
C GLY A 89 -3.16 -12.60 -16.33
N ARG A 90 -4.01 -13.61 -16.53
CA ARG A 90 -4.78 -13.86 -17.75
C ARG A 90 -6.28 -13.88 -17.41
N GLY A 91 -6.95 -12.77 -17.67
CA GLY A 91 -8.39 -12.58 -17.46
C GLY A 91 -8.75 -11.10 -17.34
N GLU A 92 -10.03 -10.77 -17.49
CA GLU A 92 -10.51 -9.40 -17.30
C GLU A 92 -10.40 -8.99 -15.82
N PRO A 93 -9.91 -7.77 -15.52
CA PRO A 93 -9.87 -7.28 -14.15
C PRO A 93 -11.29 -7.15 -13.60
N ARG A 94 -11.45 -7.46 -12.30
CA ARG A 94 -12.72 -7.28 -11.59
C ARG A 94 -12.62 -6.04 -10.71
N VAL A 95 -13.71 -5.28 -10.63
CA VAL A 95 -13.78 -4.11 -9.74
C VAL A 95 -14.61 -4.45 -8.52
N PHE A 96 -14.05 -4.17 -7.34
CA PHE A 96 -14.72 -4.32 -6.05
C PHE A 96 -15.04 -2.96 -5.44
N GLN A 97 -16.02 -2.95 -4.55
CA GLN A 97 -16.41 -1.79 -3.75
C GLN A 97 -15.76 -1.87 -2.37
N GLY A 98 -15.02 -0.83 -1.99
CA GLY A 98 -14.26 -0.82 -0.73
C GLY A 98 -15.13 -0.80 0.52
N LEU A 99 -14.67 -1.47 1.58
CA LEU A 99 -15.33 -1.63 2.88
C LEU A 99 -15.20 -0.38 3.77
N LEU A 100 -15.32 0.81 3.18
CA LEU A 100 -14.83 2.04 3.81
C LEU A 100 -15.53 2.38 5.13
N ALA A 101 -16.84 2.20 5.20
CA ALA A 101 -17.60 2.48 6.41
C ALA A 101 -17.24 1.50 7.53
N LEU A 102 -17.13 0.20 7.22
CA LEU A 102 -16.67 -0.82 8.16
C LEU A 102 -15.29 -0.46 8.73
N GLU A 103 -14.33 -0.16 7.86
CA GLU A 103 -12.96 0.14 8.29
C GLU A 103 -12.87 1.45 9.08
N LEU A 104 -13.62 2.50 8.69
CA LEU A 104 -13.67 3.76 9.44
C LEU A 104 -14.26 3.60 10.83
N THR A 105 -15.32 2.80 10.99
CA THR A 105 -15.97 2.61 12.29
C THR A 105 -15.28 1.57 13.16
N THR A 106 -14.65 0.55 12.59
CA THR A 106 -13.93 -0.49 13.37
C THR A 106 -12.47 -0.14 13.62
N GLY A 107 -11.90 0.76 12.80
CA GLY A 107 -10.47 1.07 12.85
C GLY A 107 -9.58 -0.01 12.24
N ARG A 108 -10.13 -1.02 11.55
CA ARG A 108 -9.37 -2.14 10.99
C ARG A 108 -9.23 -1.98 9.49
N ILE A 109 -8.06 -1.57 9.02
CA ILE A 109 -7.75 -1.39 7.59
C ILE A 109 -7.38 -2.75 7.00
N HIS A 110 -8.06 -3.20 5.94
CA HIS A 110 -7.69 -4.43 5.26
C HIS A 110 -6.45 -4.19 4.37
N LEU A 111 -5.40 -4.93 4.71
CA LEU A 111 -4.14 -5.03 3.97
C LEU A 111 -3.99 -6.42 3.33
N GLY A 112 -5.07 -7.20 3.32
CA GLY A 112 -5.20 -8.54 2.77
C GLY A 112 -6.55 -9.13 3.20
N ASP A 113 -6.85 -10.34 2.78
CA ASP A 113 -8.11 -11.05 3.09
C ASP A 113 -8.21 -11.37 4.59
N SER A 114 -7.07 -11.62 5.24
CA SER A 114 -6.98 -11.87 6.68
C SER A 114 -6.02 -10.93 7.43
N LEU A 115 -5.27 -10.10 6.70
CA LEU A 115 -4.32 -9.15 7.27
C LEU A 115 -4.99 -7.79 7.48
N THR A 116 -5.03 -7.33 8.72
CA THR A 116 -5.57 -6.00 9.06
C THR A 116 -4.56 -5.18 9.85
N ALA A 117 -4.58 -3.86 9.65
CA ALA A 117 -3.88 -2.91 10.51
C ALA A 117 -4.88 -2.12 11.35
N SER A 118 -4.55 -1.94 12.63
CA SER A 118 -5.34 -1.17 13.58
C SER A 118 -5.00 0.32 13.50
N ARG A 119 -6.04 1.15 13.48
CA ARG A 119 -5.96 2.61 13.56
C ARG A 119 -7.18 3.13 14.29
N THR A 120 -7.00 4.13 15.15
CA THR A 120 -8.13 4.70 15.90
C THR A 120 -9.19 5.26 14.95
N PRO A 121 -10.48 4.88 15.10
CA PRO A 121 -11.59 5.49 14.37
C PRO A 121 -11.57 7.02 14.48
N PRO A 122 -11.85 7.78 13.41
CA PRO A 122 -11.73 9.22 13.44
C PRO A 122 -12.92 9.89 14.15
N SER A 123 -12.63 10.97 14.87
CA SER A 123 -13.64 11.90 15.43
C SER A 123 -14.26 12.84 14.38
N THR A 124 -14.13 12.52 13.10
CA THR A 124 -14.72 13.29 11.99
C THR A 124 -16.25 13.07 11.97
N PRO A 125 -17.08 14.13 11.98
CA PRO A 125 -18.51 14.01 11.81
C PRO A 125 -18.89 13.39 10.45
N ILE A 126 -19.90 12.51 10.44
CA ILE A 126 -20.28 11.78 9.21
C ILE A 126 -20.83 12.67 8.08
N ASP A 127 -21.22 13.91 8.39
CA ASP A 127 -21.80 14.86 7.45
C ASP A 127 -20.78 15.86 6.86
N SER A 128 -19.47 15.64 7.10
CA SER A 128 -18.37 16.49 6.63
C SER A 128 -18.34 17.92 7.22
N GLY A 129 -19.23 18.26 8.15
CA GLY A 129 -19.28 19.59 8.75
C GLY A 129 -18.32 19.75 9.93
N SER A 130 -18.25 20.96 10.49
CA SER A 130 -17.52 21.24 11.73
C SER A 130 -18.03 20.37 12.90
N PRO A 131 -17.22 20.07 13.92
CA PRO A 131 -17.66 19.31 15.09
C PRO A 131 -18.97 19.87 15.70
N ASP A 132 -19.93 19.00 15.96
CA ASP A 132 -21.24 19.29 16.57
C ASP A 132 -21.64 18.09 17.42
N GLU A 133 -21.97 18.30 18.69
CA GLU A 133 -22.25 17.23 19.65
C GLU A 133 -23.44 16.35 19.24
N ARG A 134 -24.34 16.88 18.41
CA ARG A 134 -25.55 16.18 17.94
C ARG A 134 -25.31 15.31 16.72
N VAL A 135 -24.14 15.42 16.09
CA VAL A 135 -23.78 14.69 14.87
C VAL A 135 -22.79 13.58 15.24
N PRO A 136 -23.09 12.31 14.95
CA PRO A 136 -22.18 11.21 15.26
C PRO A 136 -20.91 11.32 14.42
N THR A 137 -19.83 10.87 15.03
CA THR A 137 -18.54 10.68 14.38
C THR A 137 -18.34 9.20 14.06
N TYR A 138 -17.36 8.84 13.24
CA TYR A 138 -17.03 7.42 13.04
C TYR A 138 -16.58 6.74 14.33
N ALA A 139 -15.87 7.47 15.21
CA ALA A 139 -15.53 7.02 16.57
C ALA A 139 -16.76 6.84 17.48
N ALA A 140 -17.80 7.65 17.33
CA ALA A 140 -19.06 7.44 18.05
C ALA A 140 -19.76 6.18 17.54
N LEU A 141 -19.82 6.01 16.21
CA LEU A 141 -20.46 4.86 15.58
C LEU A 141 -19.72 3.54 15.87
N SER A 142 -18.44 3.57 16.23
CA SER A 142 -17.69 2.36 16.61
C SER A 142 -18.30 1.61 17.80
N HIS A 143 -19.09 2.29 18.63
CA HIS A 143 -19.75 1.70 19.79
C HIS A 143 -20.99 0.86 19.46
N VAL A 144 -21.55 1.00 18.25
CA VAL A 144 -22.83 0.37 17.89
C VAL A 144 -22.74 -0.51 16.65
N VAL A 145 -21.63 -0.45 15.92
CA VAL A 145 -21.41 -1.31 14.75
C VAL A 145 -21.05 -2.73 15.19
N GLN A 146 -21.48 -3.72 14.41
CA GLN A 146 -21.31 -5.16 14.65
C GLN A 146 -22.01 -5.69 15.91
N GLU A 147 -22.79 -4.87 16.60
CA GLU A 147 -23.65 -5.29 17.71
C GLU A 147 -24.95 -5.91 17.17
N ARG A 148 -25.05 -7.24 17.21
CA ARG A 148 -26.24 -7.96 16.74
C ARG A 148 -27.50 -7.56 17.50
N ALA A 149 -28.61 -7.40 16.77
CA ALA A 149 -29.93 -7.12 17.32
C ALA A 149 -30.91 -8.28 17.05
N PRO A 150 -31.95 -8.48 17.87
CA PRO A 150 -33.01 -9.43 17.55
C PRO A 150 -33.80 -9.01 16.31
N SER A 151 -34.30 -9.99 15.56
CA SER A 151 -35.17 -9.74 14.42
C SER A 151 -36.46 -9.02 14.82
N ARG A 152 -36.83 -7.98 14.06
CA ARG A 152 -38.04 -7.19 14.20
C ARG A 152 -38.91 -7.22 12.94
N LEU A 153 -38.84 -8.34 12.21
CA LEU A 153 -39.61 -8.51 10.98
C LEU A 153 -41.11 -8.35 11.24
N GLY A 154 -41.74 -7.42 10.53
CA GLY A 154 -43.18 -7.11 10.65
C GLY A 154 -43.58 -6.31 11.89
N THR A 155 -42.64 -5.91 12.74
CA THR A 155 -42.90 -5.13 13.97
C THR A 155 -42.30 -3.73 13.87
N ASP A 156 -42.68 -2.84 14.80
CA ASP A 156 -42.16 -1.48 14.83
C ASP A 156 -40.69 -1.47 15.34
N LEU A 157 -39.85 -0.71 14.64
CA LEU A 157 -38.45 -0.49 15.02
C LEU A 157 -38.34 0.52 16.16
N PRO A 158 -37.33 0.41 17.03
CA PRO A 158 -37.15 1.34 18.12
C PRO A 158 -36.73 2.72 17.59
N ALA A 159 -37.22 3.78 18.20
CA ALA A 159 -36.87 5.15 17.84
C ALA A 159 -35.67 5.63 18.66
N GLU A 160 -34.51 5.06 18.38
CA GLU A 160 -33.26 5.39 19.08
C GLU A 160 -32.51 6.51 18.36
N TRP A 161 -31.96 7.43 19.15
CA TRP A 161 -31.17 8.56 18.69
C TRP A 161 -29.71 8.38 19.05
N ILE A 162 -28.80 8.73 18.15
CA ILE A 162 -27.36 8.67 18.37
C ILE A 162 -26.70 10.01 18.03
N ASP A 163 -25.70 10.37 18.82
CA ASP A 163 -24.99 11.64 18.75
C ASP A 163 -23.46 11.43 18.77
N SER A 164 -22.67 12.46 19.04
CA SER A 164 -21.20 12.34 19.05
C SER A 164 -20.63 11.44 20.15
N THR A 165 -21.44 11.04 21.14
CA THR A 165 -21.03 10.11 22.22
C THR A 165 -21.13 8.64 21.81
N GLY A 166 -21.93 8.34 20.78
CA GLY A 166 -22.13 6.98 20.29
C GLY A 166 -23.01 6.11 21.19
N GLN A 167 -23.77 6.72 22.11
CA GLN A 167 -24.69 5.99 22.99
C GLN A 167 -26.13 6.18 22.48
N PRO A 168 -26.80 5.11 21.99
CA PRO A 168 -28.20 5.19 21.59
C PRO A 168 -29.10 5.56 22.77
N VAL A 169 -29.95 6.56 22.59
CA VAL A 169 -30.96 6.96 23.58
C VAL A 169 -32.37 6.88 22.99
N PRO A 170 -33.37 6.36 23.71
CA PRO A 170 -34.75 6.39 23.25
C PRO A 170 -35.24 7.81 23.03
N GLY A 171 -35.93 8.05 21.92
CA GLY A 171 -36.51 9.36 21.59
C GLY A 171 -37.79 9.25 20.76
N SER A 172 -38.24 10.39 20.24
CA SER A 172 -39.41 10.42 19.35
C SER A 172 -38.99 10.06 17.93
N ALA A 173 -39.73 9.14 17.31
CA ALA A 173 -39.55 8.85 15.89
C ALA A 173 -39.98 10.07 15.06
N VAL A 174 -39.16 10.50 14.10
CA VAL A 174 -39.55 11.55 13.15
C VAL A 174 -40.66 11.05 12.22
N VAL A 175 -40.56 9.79 11.81
CA VAL A 175 -41.61 9.01 11.15
C VAL A 175 -41.61 7.58 11.74
N PRO A 176 -42.75 6.89 11.82
CA PRO A 176 -42.79 5.49 12.27
C PRO A 176 -42.02 4.60 11.28
N LEU A 177 -41.31 3.60 11.81
CA LEU A 177 -40.50 2.65 11.04
C LEU A 177 -40.91 1.23 11.39
N ARG A 178 -40.97 0.35 10.39
CA ARG A 178 -41.21 -1.09 10.59
C ARG A 178 -40.05 -1.91 10.06
N GLY A 179 -39.72 -3.00 10.76
CA GLY A 179 -38.72 -3.95 10.29
C GLY A 179 -39.27 -4.71 9.08
N ALA A 180 -38.66 -4.54 7.92
CA ALA A 180 -39.11 -5.16 6.68
C ALA A 180 -38.20 -6.32 6.22
N GLU A 181 -36.95 -6.31 6.63
CA GLU A 181 -36.00 -7.38 6.37
C GLU A 181 -35.04 -7.52 7.57
N TYR A 182 -34.54 -8.72 7.81
CA TYR A 182 -33.52 -9.00 8.82
C TYR A 182 -32.39 -9.77 8.15
N VAL A 183 -31.16 -9.25 8.24
CA VAL A 183 -29.97 -9.82 7.61
C VAL A 183 -29.29 -10.73 8.64
N ASP A 184 -29.53 -12.03 8.55
CA ASP A 184 -29.01 -13.02 9.53
C ASP A 184 -27.47 -13.03 9.62
N GLN A 185 -26.79 -12.79 8.49
CA GLN A 185 -25.33 -12.81 8.39
C GLN A 185 -24.69 -11.84 9.37
N THR A 186 -25.22 -10.62 9.48
CA THR A 186 -24.69 -9.57 10.35
C THR A 186 -25.57 -9.33 11.58
N GLY A 187 -26.81 -9.81 11.58
CA GLY A 187 -27.76 -9.70 12.69
C GLY A 187 -28.41 -8.33 12.82
N HIS A 188 -28.81 -7.71 11.70
CA HIS A 188 -29.36 -6.36 11.69
C HIS A 188 -30.66 -6.23 10.90
N ASN A 189 -31.54 -5.34 11.37
CA ASN A 189 -32.83 -5.05 10.73
C ASN A 189 -32.69 -3.95 9.68
N LEU A 190 -33.41 -4.10 8.56
CA LEU A 190 -33.63 -3.03 7.59
C LEU A 190 -35.04 -2.45 7.75
N PRO A 191 -35.19 -1.12 7.82
CA PRO A 191 -36.50 -0.50 7.86
C PRO A 191 -37.21 -0.61 6.50
N ASP A 192 -38.54 -0.65 6.53
CA ASP A 192 -39.45 -0.68 5.38
C ASP A 192 -39.15 0.39 4.32
N ILE A 193 -38.81 1.60 4.74
CA ILE A 193 -38.40 2.68 3.84
C ILE A 193 -37.11 2.37 3.07
N THR A 194 -36.16 1.65 3.67
CA THR A 194 -34.88 1.29 3.06
C THR A 194 -35.07 0.13 2.08
N VAL A 195 -35.82 -0.90 2.49
CA VAL A 195 -36.18 -2.03 1.61
C VAL A 195 -36.94 -1.53 0.37
N SER A 196 -37.91 -0.63 0.58
CA SER A 196 -38.65 0.01 -0.53
C SER A 196 -37.77 0.87 -1.44
N PHE A 197 -36.74 1.51 -0.88
CA PHE A 197 -35.76 2.26 -1.66
C PHE A 197 -34.91 1.33 -2.53
N PHE A 198 -34.37 0.24 -1.98
CA PHE A 198 -33.57 -0.74 -2.73
C PHE A 198 -34.37 -1.48 -3.80
N ALA A 199 -35.66 -1.77 -3.57
CA ALA A 199 -36.56 -2.38 -4.54
C ALA A 199 -36.75 -1.56 -5.83
N ARG A 200 -36.39 -0.27 -5.81
CA ARG A 200 -36.41 0.61 -7.00
C ARG A 200 -35.12 0.54 -7.83
N HIS A 201 -34.19 -0.34 -7.49
CA HIS A 201 -32.89 -0.49 -8.14
C HIS A 201 -32.14 0.86 -8.29
N PRO A 202 -31.92 1.60 -7.18
CA PRO A 202 -31.37 2.96 -7.23
C PRO A 202 -29.95 3.02 -7.81
N PHE A 203 -29.23 1.89 -7.84
CA PHE A 203 -27.84 1.78 -8.25
C PHE A 203 -27.67 1.20 -9.67
N GLY A 204 -28.74 1.16 -10.47
CA GLY A 204 -28.70 0.64 -11.84
C GLY A 204 -28.49 -0.87 -11.87
N THR A 205 -27.47 -1.33 -12.58
CA THR A 205 -27.12 -2.76 -12.70
C THR A 205 -26.44 -3.31 -11.44
N MET A 206 -25.92 -2.45 -10.57
CA MET A 206 -25.30 -2.84 -9.31
C MET A 206 -26.37 -3.20 -8.28
N GLY A 207 -26.26 -4.39 -7.67
CA GLY A 207 -27.12 -4.79 -6.57
C GLY A 207 -26.85 -3.96 -5.30
N TRP A 208 -27.85 -3.82 -4.42
CA TRP A 208 -27.66 -3.03 -3.20
C TRP A 208 -26.58 -3.60 -2.27
N VAL A 209 -26.42 -4.92 -2.20
CA VAL A 209 -25.35 -5.57 -1.41
C VAL A 209 -23.98 -5.20 -1.97
N GLU A 210 -23.83 -5.17 -3.30
CA GLU A 210 -22.58 -4.76 -3.93
C GLU A 210 -22.29 -3.28 -3.66
N ALA A 211 -23.29 -2.40 -3.81
CA ALA A 211 -23.15 -0.96 -3.60
C ALA A 211 -22.92 -0.58 -2.12
N MET A 212 -23.70 -1.14 -1.20
CA MET A 212 -23.73 -0.70 0.21
C MET A 212 -22.97 -1.65 1.13
N GLY A 213 -22.87 -2.93 0.78
CA GLY A 213 -22.51 -3.99 1.73
C GLY A 213 -23.71 -4.44 2.56
N LEU A 214 -23.48 -5.36 3.48
CA LEU A 214 -24.48 -5.74 4.48
C LEU A 214 -24.60 -4.66 5.56
N PRO A 215 -25.79 -4.49 6.19
CA PRO A 215 -25.92 -3.59 7.34
C PRO A 215 -25.04 -4.11 8.48
N ILE A 216 -24.34 -3.20 9.16
CA ILE A 216 -23.50 -3.50 10.34
C ILE A 216 -23.94 -2.69 11.56
N SER A 217 -25.11 -2.03 11.50
CA SER A 217 -25.74 -1.37 12.65
C SER A 217 -27.26 -1.45 12.53
N GLU A 218 -27.97 -1.29 13.65
CA GLU A 218 -29.38 -0.91 13.60
C GLU A 218 -29.55 0.52 13.02
N PRO A 219 -30.75 0.89 12.53
CA PRO A 219 -31.01 2.24 12.07
C PRO A 219 -31.24 3.21 13.24
N PHE A 220 -30.50 4.32 13.28
CA PHE A 220 -30.58 5.31 14.36
C PHE A 220 -30.98 6.69 13.83
N TRP A 221 -31.78 7.43 14.59
CA TRP A 221 -32.05 8.84 14.33
C TRP A 221 -30.87 9.70 14.77
N THR A 222 -30.61 10.77 14.05
CA THR A 222 -29.58 11.74 14.41
C THR A 222 -29.82 13.08 13.72
N ILE A 223 -28.96 14.07 13.99
CA ILE A 223 -28.85 15.27 13.17
C ILE A 223 -27.86 15.02 12.05
N TYR A 224 -28.26 15.32 10.82
CA TYR A 224 -27.40 15.32 9.65
C TYR A 224 -27.52 16.66 8.93
N ARG A 225 -26.40 17.35 8.68
CA ARG A 225 -26.44 18.64 7.99
C ARG A 225 -26.47 18.44 6.47
N ARG A 226 -27.42 19.11 5.82
CA ARG A 226 -27.48 19.24 4.36
C ARG A 226 -27.33 20.71 3.99
N ASP A 227 -26.28 21.04 3.26
CA ASP A 227 -25.92 22.42 2.90
C ASP A 227 -25.86 23.34 4.13
N GLY A 228 -25.30 22.83 5.22
CA GLY A 228 -25.19 23.51 6.52
C GLY A 228 -26.46 23.49 7.39
N THR A 229 -27.60 23.05 6.86
CA THR A 229 -28.87 23.01 7.60
C THR A 229 -29.00 21.70 8.40
N PRO A 230 -29.10 21.74 9.75
CA PRO A 230 -29.24 20.55 10.57
C PRO A 230 -30.65 19.96 10.45
N LEU A 231 -30.77 18.72 9.98
CA LEU A 231 -32.05 18.04 9.77
C LEU A 231 -32.09 16.69 10.49
N PRO A 232 -33.17 16.38 11.24
CA PRO A 232 -33.43 15.03 11.72
C PRO A 232 -33.41 14.02 10.59
N SER A 233 -32.51 13.04 10.69
CA SER A 233 -32.27 12.04 9.66
C SER A 233 -32.04 10.68 10.28
N LEU A 234 -32.51 9.63 9.60
CA LEU A 234 -32.20 8.25 9.96
C LEU A 234 -30.90 7.86 9.26
N ILE A 235 -29.97 7.29 10.01
CA ILE A 235 -28.74 6.73 9.48
C ILE A 235 -28.71 5.22 9.69
N GLN A 236 -28.08 4.50 8.78
CA GLN A 236 -27.71 3.11 8.98
C GLN A 236 -26.34 2.86 8.35
N VAL A 237 -25.46 2.22 9.12
CA VAL A 237 -24.11 1.87 8.67
C VAL A 237 -24.17 0.54 7.94
N PHE A 238 -23.69 0.51 6.70
CA PHE A 238 -23.42 -0.70 5.94
C PHE A 238 -21.91 -0.86 5.78
N GLU A 239 -21.42 -2.03 5.37
CA GLU A 239 -19.97 -2.29 5.29
C GLU A 239 -19.22 -1.27 4.43
N ARG A 240 -19.83 -0.77 3.35
CA ARG A 240 -19.17 0.09 2.37
C ARG A 240 -19.51 1.56 2.54
N ARG A 241 -20.74 1.88 2.97
CA ARG A 241 -21.32 3.23 2.96
C ARG A 241 -22.29 3.43 4.13
N ILE A 242 -22.50 4.69 4.52
CA ILE A 242 -23.54 5.06 5.49
C ILE A 242 -24.73 5.62 4.72
N LEU A 243 -25.89 4.96 4.81
CA LEU A 243 -27.14 5.43 4.21
C LEU A 243 -27.76 6.49 5.13
N VAL A 244 -28.25 7.58 4.53
CA VAL A 244 -28.90 8.68 5.24
C VAL A 244 -30.27 8.93 4.63
N TYR A 245 -31.31 8.94 5.46
CA TYR A 245 -32.68 9.25 5.08
C TYR A 245 -33.18 10.48 5.84
N THR A 246 -33.57 11.54 5.12
CA THR A 246 -34.06 12.80 5.68
C THR A 246 -35.52 13.04 5.27
N PRO A 247 -36.52 12.77 6.14
CA PRO A 247 -37.94 12.81 5.79
C PRO A 247 -38.45 14.16 5.31
N ALA A 248 -37.87 15.25 5.83
CA ALA A 248 -38.27 16.63 5.55
C ALA A 248 -37.97 17.07 4.10
N LEU A 249 -37.16 16.32 3.36
CA LEU A 249 -36.78 16.65 1.99
C LEU A 249 -37.80 16.15 0.95
N PRO A 250 -37.80 16.74 -0.27
CA PRO A 250 -38.55 16.22 -1.40
C PRO A 250 -38.26 14.74 -1.64
N ALA A 251 -39.25 13.96 -2.06
CA ALA A 251 -39.18 12.50 -2.13
C ALA A 251 -37.94 11.96 -2.87
N ALA A 252 -37.55 12.59 -3.99
CA ALA A 252 -36.38 12.22 -4.78
C ALA A 252 -35.03 12.52 -4.09
N GLN A 253 -35.02 13.34 -3.05
CA GLN A 253 -33.82 13.80 -2.34
C GLN A 253 -33.70 13.25 -0.93
N ARG A 254 -34.69 12.46 -0.45
CA ARG A 254 -34.72 11.98 0.93
C ARG A 254 -33.57 11.04 1.26
N PHE A 255 -33.09 10.26 0.29
CA PHE A 255 -31.94 9.39 0.48
C PHE A 255 -30.67 10.05 -0.04
N THR A 256 -29.58 9.88 0.70
CA THR A 256 -28.21 10.16 0.29
C THR A 256 -27.27 9.19 1.01
N ILE A 257 -25.98 9.26 0.71
CA ILE A 257 -24.93 8.59 1.48
C ILE A 257 -23.92 9.63 1.98
N ALA A 258 -23.26 9.32 3.09
CA ALA A 258 -22.15 10.12 3.59
C ALA A 258 -20.96 10.14 2.61
N ASN A 259 -20.10 11.16 2.73
CA ASN A 259 -18.86 11.28 1.96
C ASN A 259 -17.75 10.35 2.49
N THR A 260 -18.09 9.06 2.67
CA THR A 260 -17.24 8.05 3.29
C THR A 260 -15.92 7.87 2.52
N GLY A 261 -15.91 8.05 1.20
CA GLY A 261 -14.70 7.93 0.37
C GLY A 261 -13.65 8.98 0.70
N ARG A 262 -14.06 10.26 0.76
CA ARG A 262 -13.19 11.37 1.14
C ARG A 262 -12.76 11.27 2.61
N HIS A 263 -13.69 10.95 3.51
CA HIS A 263 -13.38 10.78 4.94
C HIS A 263 -12.37 9.66 5.17
N TYR A 264 -12.54 8.53 4.49
CA TYR A 264 -11.62 7.41 4.57
C TYR A 264 -10.21 7.81 4.10
N TYR A 265 -10.10 8.49 2.96
CA TYR A 265 -8.79 8.92 2.44
C TYR A 265 -8.06 9.81 3.45
N ARG A 266 -8.75 10.82 4.00
CA ARG A 266 -8.20 11.71 5.04
C ARG A 266 -7.78 10.95 6.28
N TRP A 267 -8.63 10.03 6.75
CA TRP A 267 -8.33 9.23 7.92
C TRP A 267 -7.09 8.34 7.70
N ARG A 268 -7.00 7.67 6.55
CA ARG A 268 -5.91 6.74 6.25
C ARG A 268 -4.57 7.43 5.97
N TYR A 269 -4.60 8.60 5.34
CA TYR A 269 -3.39 9.26 4.83
C TYR A 269 -3.05 10.61 5.46
N GLU A 270 -3.87 11.08 6.40
CA GLU A 270 -3.64 12.34 7.13
C GLU A 270 -3.60 13.58 6.22
N THR A 271 -4.11 13.46 5.00
CA THR A 271 -4.21 14.54 4.01
C THR A 271 -5.51 14.45 3.23
N ASP A 272 -5.96 15.58 2.68
CA ASP A 272 -7.00 15.60 1.67
C ASP A 272 -6.56 14.85 0.39
N PRO A 273 -7.49 14.24 -0.37
CA PRO A 273 -7.17 13.61 -1.65
C PRO A 273 -6.53 14.62 -2.61
N PRO A 274 -5.26 14.46 -3.01
CA PRO A 274 -4.68 15.29 -4.05
C PRO A 274 -5.29 14.90 -5.39
N ARG A 275 -5.46 15.87 -6.29
CA ARG A 275 -5.96 15.61 -7.65
C ARG A 275 -5.01 14.76 -8.50
N ARG A 276 -3.73 14.61 -8.09
CA ARG A 276 -2.71 13.82 -8.80
C ARG A 276 -1.98 12.91 -7.81
N TRP A 277 -1.92 11.63 -8.13
CA TRP A 277 -1.04 10.66 -7.52
C TRP A 277 -0.53 9.73 -8.64
N PRO A 278 0.72 9.26 -8.58
CA PRO A 278 1.75 9.62 -7.60
C PRO A 278 2.26 11.07 -7.83
N ASP A 279 2.54 11.79 -6.74
CA ASP A 279 3.29 13.07 -6.76
C ASP A 279 4.43 12.97 -5.73
N PRO A 280 5.41 12.07 -5.97
CA PRO A 280 6.44 11.79 -5.00
C PRO A 280 7.41 12.97 -4.91
N ARG A 281 7.70 13.41 -3.69
CA ARG A 281 8.67 14.46 -3.42
C ARG A 281 9.99 13.85 -2.94
N PRO A 282 11.15 14.39 -3.37
CA PRO A 282 12.46 13.76 -3.15
C PRO A 282 12.97 13.88 -1.69
N GLY A 283 12.36 14.72 -0.86
CA GLY A 283 12.88 15.10 0.45
C GLY A 283 13.71 16.39 0.39
N ARG A 284 14.51 16.62 1.43
CA ARG A 284 15.40 17.80 1.51
C ARG A 284 16.46 17.75 0.41
N THR A 285 17.02 18.89 0.01
CA THR A 285 18.01 18.94 -1.06
C THR A 285 19.25 18.07 -0.78
N ALA A 286 19.68 17.28 -1.76
CA ALA A 286 20.90 16.45 -1.70
C ALA A 286 21.88 16.87 -2.81
N PRO A 287 22.63 17.98 -2.65
CA PRO A 287 23.40 18.60 -3.73
C PRO A 287 24.60 17.78 -4.21
N ASP A 288 25.03 16.77 -3.46
CA ASP A 288 26.12 15.88 -3.84
C ASP A 288 25.64 14.69 -4.65
N ILE A 289 24.35 14.37 -4.59
CA ILE A 289 23.78 13.23 -5.29
C ILE A 289 23.51 13.62 -6.74
N ARG A 290 24.00 12.80 -7.67
CA ARG A 290 23.76 12.95 -9.10
C ARG A 290 22.94 11.77 -9.58
N VAL A 291 21.92 12.06 -10.38
CA VAL A 291 21.02 11.08 -11.02
C VAL A 291 20.78 11.48 -12.47
N PRO A 292 20.38 10.56 -13.37
CA PRO A 292 20.07 10.88 -14.76
C PRO A 292 18.95 11.92 -14.90
N ASP A 293 18.91 12.56 -16.07
CA ASP A 293 17.82 13.46 -16.45
C ASP A 293 16.45 12.77 -16.31
N GLY A 294 15.47 13.54 -15.82
CA GLY A 294 14.13 13.03 -15.52
C GLY A 294 13.99 12.40 -14.12
N PHE A 295 15.06 12.35 -13.33
CA PHE A 295 15.02 11.95 -11.92
C PHE A 295 15.45 13.09 -11.01
N VAL A 296 14.96 13.08 -9.78
CA VAL A 296 15.37 14.01 -8.73
C VAL A 296 15.67 13.22 -7.46
N ALA A 297 16.76 13.56 -6.78
CA ALA A 297 17.18 12.95 -5.53
C ALA A 297 17.12 13.96 -4.37
N GLY A 298 16.79 13.47 -3.19
CA GLY A 298 16.81 14.25 -1.95
C GLY A 298 17.07 13.38 -0.73
N VAL A 299 17.37 14.03 0.39
CA VAL A 299 17.50 13.38 1.69
C VAL A 299 16.11 13.17 2.26
N TYR A 300 15.68 11.91 2.23
CA TYR A 300 14.43 11.46 2.83
C TYR A 300 14.47 11.59 4.34
N ALA A 301 15.50 11.01 4.97
CA ALA A 301 15.67 11.03 6.41
C ALA A 301 17.16 11.12 6.76
N SER A 302 17.45 11.77 7.88
CA SER A 302 18.77 11.79 8.53
C SER A 302 18.58 11.70 10.04
N GLU A 303 19.69 11.68 10.79
CA GLU A 303 19.65 11.65 12.27
C GLU A 303 18.94 10.41 12.85
N LEU A 304 18.80 9.36 12.03
CA LEU A 304 18.24 8.06 12.43
C LEU A 304 19.30 7.13 13.06
N GLY A 305 20.58 7.52 13.04
CA GLY A 305 21.71 6.60 13.23
C GLY A 305 22.24 6.09 11.89
N THR A 306 23.01 5.01 11.91
CA THR A 306 23.63 4.44 10.71
C THR A 306 22.68 3.43 10.06
N PRO A 307 21.99 3.75 8.94
CA PRO A 307 21.04 2.81 8.35
C PRO A 307 21.77 1.62 7.71
N VAL A 308 21.38 0.38 8.07
CA VAL A 308 21.99 -0.86 7.55
C VAL A 308 20.99 -1.76 6.82
N GLY A 309 19.71 -1.44 6.84
CA GLY A 309 18.68 -2.16 6.09
C GLY A 309 17.41 -1.35 5.91
N LEU A 310 16.71 -1.60 4.80
CA LEU A 310 15.44 -0.97 4.45
C LEU A 310 14.43 -2.04 4.04
N ALA A 311 13.17 -1.86 4.42
CA ALA A 311 12.06 -2.68 3.94
C ALA A 311 10.79 -1.84 3.80
N LEU A 312 9.87 -2.28 2.93
CA LEU A 312 8.51 -1.75 2.88
C LEU A 312 7.63 -2.57 3.83
N GLY A 313 6.95 -1.88 4.73
CA GLY A 313 6.00 -2.49 5.64
C GLY A 313 4.67 -2.85 4.96
N PRO A 314 3.81 -3.62 5.64
CA PRO A 314 2.51 -4.03 5.13
C PRO A 314 1.56 -2.84 4.88
N ALA A 315 1.74 -1.70 5.56
CA ALA A 315 0.98 -0.48 5.30
C ALA A 315 1.55 0.38 4.15
N GLY A 316 2.66 -0.04 3.53
CA GLY A 316 3.33 0.67 2.43
C GLY A 316 4.32 1.74 2.86
N ASN A 317 4.66 1.77 4.15
CA ASN A 317 5.55 2.74 4.75
C ASN A 317 6.99 2.20 4.88
N LEU A 318 8.01 3.06 4.95
CA LEU A 318 9.41 2.64 5.01
C LEU A 318 9.81 2.22 6.43
N TRP A 319 10.47 1.08 6.53
CA TRP A 319 11.07 0.56 7.75
C TRP A 319 12.59 0.54 7.61
N VAL A 320 13.27 0.91 8.68
CA VAL A 320 14.72 1.12 8.71
C VAL A 320 15.28 0.35 9.90
N VAL A 321 16.36 -0.40 9.67
CA VAL A 321 17.17 -0.93 10.76
C VAL A 321 18.52 -0.20 10.80
N THR A 322 19.00 0.12 12.00
CA THR A 322 20.21 0.92 12.20
C THR A 322 21.31 0.11 12.88
N ALA A 323 22.58 0.43 12.63
CA ALA A 323 23.72 -0.28 13.20
C ALA A 323 23.74 -0.22 14.75
N GLU A 324 23.11 0.81 15.31
CA GLU A 324 22.93 0.99 16.76
C GLU A 324 21.89 0.03 17.37
N GLY A 325 21.31 -0.87 16.57
CA GLY A 325 20.43 -1.93 17.06
C GLY A 325 18.95 -1.54 17.13
N ARG A 326 18.52 -0.54 16.37
CA ARG A 326 17.12 -0.05 16.37
C ARG A 326 16.38 -0.45 15.10
N VAL A 327 15.09 -0.75 15.24
CA VAL A 327 14.13 -0.86 14.15
C VAL A 327 13.21 0.36 14.22
N LEU A 328 13.17 1.13 13.15
CA LEU A 328 12.42 2.36 13.02
C LEU A 328 11.37 2.23 11.91
N ARG A 329 10.24 2.89 12.10
CA ARG A 329 9.14 2.97 11.14
C ARG A 329 8.87 4.43 10.80
N VAL A 330 8.93 4.79 9.53
CA VAL A 330 8.49 6.13 9.08
C VAL A 330 6.99 6.10 8.86
N ASP A 331 6.27 7.01 9.51
CA ASP A 331 4.80 7.02 9.53
C ASP A 331 4.19 8.13 8.67
N SER A 332 4.90 9.23 8.46
CA SER A 332 4.46 10.36 7.63
C SER A 332 5.64 11.08 6.97
N GLU A 333 5.33 11.78 5.88
CA GLU A 333 6.26 12.66 5.15
C GLU A 333 5.80 14.12 5.29
N ARG A 334 6.76 15.05 5.32
CA ARG A 334 6.51 16.48 5.15
C ARG A 334 6.12 16.80 3.70
N GLU A 335 5.73 18.04 3.46
CA GLU A 335 5.40 18.55 2.13
C GLU A 335 6.55 18.40 1.11
N ASP A 336 7.81 18.48 1.57
CA ASP A 336 8.99 18.26 0.72
C ASP A 336 9.32 16.77 0.46
N GLY A 337 8.58 15.84 1.07
CA GLY A 337 8.80 14.39 0.99
C GLY A 337 9.77 13.82 2.02
N SER A 338 10.31 14.64 2.93
CA SER A 338 11.20 14.16 4.00
C SER A 338 10.41 13.49 5.12
N ALA A 339 10.99 12.48 5.77
CA ALA A 339 10.40 11.79 6.90
C ALA A 339 10.07 12.78 8.03
N GLU A 340 8.81 12.80 8.46
CA GLU A 340 8.34 13.70 9.53
C GLU A 340 8.27 12.96 10.86
N ARG A 341 7.42 11.93 10.93
CA ARG A 341 7.19 11.14 12.13
C ARG A 341 7.83 9.77 11.99
N VAL A 342 8.72 9.45 12.92
CA VAL A 342 9.44 8.17 12.98
C VAL A 342 9.17 7.53 14.34
N THR A 343 8.71 6.29 14.33
CA THR A 343 8.43 5.49 15.52
C THR A 343 9.50 4.44 15.71
N VAL A 344 9.98 4.26 16.94
CA VAL A 344 10.91 3.17 17.31
C VAL A 344 10.08 1.93 17.64
N ILE A 345 10.34 0.83 16.95
CA ILE A 345 9.59 -0.42 17.06
C ILE A 345 10.31 -1.43 17.95
N ALA A 346 11.64 -1.48 17.85
CA ALA A 346 12.50 -2.33 18.66
C ALA A 346 13.88 -1.69 18.83
N GLU A 347 14.56 -2.05 19.92
CA GLU A 347 15.90 -1.60 20.28
C GLU A 347 16.73 -2.79 20.79
N ASP A 348 17.99 -2.54 21.15
CA ASP A 348 18.92 -3.52 21.73
C ASP A 348 19.24 -4.73 20.83
N LEU A 349 19.12 -4.57 19.50
CA LEU A 349 19.50 -5.60 18.53
C LEU A 349 21.02 -5.62 18.33
N LEU A 350 21.62 -6.80 18.49
CA LEU A 350 23.07 -6.97 18.42
C LEU A 350 23.58 -6.99 16.98
N ASN A 351 24.21 -5.91 16.53
CA ASN A 351 24.82 -5.78 15.20
C ASN A 351 23.86 -6.24 14.07
N PRO A 352 22.72 -5.58 13.85
CA PRO A 352 21.77 -6.01 12.84
C PRO A 352 22.37 -5.97 11.42
N ARG A 353 21.96 -6.91 10.54
CA ARG A 353 22.47 -7.03 9.16
C ARG A 353 21.55 -6.45 8.09
N GLY A 354 20.27 -6.28 8.42
CA GLY A 354 19.21 -5.90 7.49
C GLY A 354 17.84 -6.25 8.05
N ILE A 355 16.79 -6.06 7.26
CA ILE A 355 15.40 -6.23 7.69
C ILE A 355 14.55 -6.82 6.56
N ALA A 356 13.66 -7.76 6.89
CA ALA A 356 12.61 -8.25 6.01
C ALA A 356 11.29 -8.34 6.79
N ILE A 357 10.17 -8.09 6.14
CA ILE A 357 8.85 -8.03 6.79
C ILE A 357 7.89 -8.95 6.04
N SER A 358 7.19 -9.81 6.79
CA SER A 358 6.18 -10.77 6.31
C SER A 358 4.90 -10.58 7.11
N GLY A 359 3.87 -9.98 6.50
CA GLY A 359 2.62 -9.68 7.19
C GLY A 359 2.87 -8.87 8.47
N THR A 360 2.61 -9.48 9.63
CA THR A 360 2.78 -8.91 10.97
C THR A 360 4.14 -9.15 11.61
N THR A 361 5.05 -9.83 10.91
CA THR A 361 6.33 -10.28 11.47
C THR A 361 7.51 -9.58 10.81
N ILE A 362 8.41 -9.04 11.62
CA ILE A 362 9.68 -8.44 11.23
C ILE A 362 10.81 -9.41 11.55
N TYR A 363 11.71 -9.62 10.59
CA TYR A 363 12.88 -10.47 10.73
C TYR A 363 14.15 -9.63 10.63
N VAL A 364 14.97 -9.70 11.67
CA VAL A 364 16.25 -8.98 11.75
C VAL A 364 17.36 -9.98 12.08
N PRO A 365 18.21 -10.33 11.10
CA PRO A 365 19.44 -11.07 11.36
C PRO A 365 20.39 -10.23 12.21
N VAL A 366 20.90 -10.84 13.27
CA VAL A 366 21.77 -10.24 14.29
C VAL A 366 22.90 -11.20 14.60
N ASP A 367 23.87 -10.78 15.42
CA ASP A 367 24.85 -11.73 15.96
C ASP A 367 24.15 -12.85 16.73
N GLY A 368 24.46 -14.11 16.41
CA GLY A 368 23.92 -15.27 17.12
C GLY A 368 22.50 -15.69 16.73
N GLY A 369 21.96 -15.19 15.61
CA GLY A 369 20.74 -15.75 15.02
C GLY A 369 19.90 -14.75 14.22
N VAL A 370 18.64 -15.11 14.00
CA VAL A 370 17.64 -14.23 13.38
C VAL A 370 16.56 -13.91 14.40
N VAL A 371 16.45 -12.64 14.76
CA VAL A 371 15.40 -12.13 15.64
C VAL A 371 14.10 -11.99 14.85
N ARG A 372 13.01 -12.40 15.48
CA ARG A 372 11.62 -12.29 15.04
C ARG A 372 10.89 -11.33 15.99
N ILE A 373 10.28 -10.30 15.44
CA ILE A 373 9.45 -9.34 16.15
C ILE A 373 8.04 -9.43 15.56
N ASP A 374 7.04 -9.75 16.38
CA ASP A 374 5.64 -9.84 15.97
C ASP A 374 4.88 -8.59 16.45
N ASP A 375 4.16 -7.94 15.53
CA ASP A 375 3.23 -6.83 15.75
C ASP A 375 1.89 -7.22 15.09
N ASN A 376 1.06 -7.98 15.82
CA ASN A 376 -0.09 -8.70 15.26
C ASN A 376 -1.24 -7.79 14.85
N ASP A 377 -1.28 -6.56 15.37
CA ASP A 377 -2.28 -5.56 15.03
C ASP A 377 -1.72 -4.40 14.18
N LEU A 378 -0.42 -4.43 13.86
CA LEU A 378 0.31 -3.44 13.07
C LEU A 378 0.22 -2.02 13.65
N ASN A 379 0.04 -1.90 14.96
CA ASN A 379 -0.06 -0.60 15.62
C ASN A 379 1.32 0.10 15.74
N GLY A 380 2.42 -0.62 15.51
CA GLY A 380 3.79 -0.13 15.66
C GLY A 380 4.43 -0.43 17.01
N VAL A 381 3.87 -1.36 17.78
CA VAL A 381 4.40 -1.84 19.05
C VAL A 381 4.58 -3.35 18.95
N ALA A 382 5.78 -3.82 19.28
CA ALA A 382 6.06 -5.25 19.29
C ALA A 382 5.25 -5.96 20.40
N ASP A 383 4.42 -6.92 20.02
CA ASP A 383 3.74 -7.84 20.95
C ASP A 383 4.72 -8.88 21.49
N ARG A 384 5.64 -9.34 20.65
CA ARG A 384 6.59 -10.40 20.99
C ARG A 384 7.91 -10.23 20.25
N THR A 385 9.01 -10.39 20.98
CA THR A 385 10.35 -10.53 20.41
C THR A 385 10.95 -11.87 20.80
N SER A 386 11.47 -12.61 19.83
CA SER A 386 12.12 -13.92 20.03
C SER A 386 13.15 -14.20 18.94
N TYR A 387 13.82 -15.35 18.98
CA TYR A 387 14.66 -15.79 17.87
C TYR A 387 13.86 -16.75 16.98
N ALA A 388 13.78 -16.46 15.69
CA ALA A 388 13.28 -17.41 14.69
C ALA A 388 14.21 -18.62 14.57
N THR A 389 15.53 -18.38 14.64
CA THR A 389 16.54 -19.44 14.71
C THR A 389 17.81 -18.91 15.38
N ARG A 390 18.56 -19.84 15.98
CA ARG A 390 19.93 -19.66 16.49
C ARG A 390 20.92 -20.65 15.86
N ASN A 391 20.48 -21.44 14.87
CA ASN A 391 21.31 -22.46 14.23
C ASN A 391 22.16 -21.89 13.10
N ILE A 392 22.09 -20.58 12.88
CA ILE A 392 22.83 -19.86 11.86
C ILE A 392 23.38 -18.60 12.50
N ASP A 393 24.64 -18.31 12.24
CA ASP A 393 25.24 -17.00 12.45
C ASP A 393 25.20 -16.22 11.13
N PRO A 394 24.37 -15.16 11.00
CA PRO A 394 24.25 -14.38 9.78
C PRO A 394 25.58 -13.75 9.34
N ALA A 395 25.83 -13.75 8.03
CA ALA A 395 27.04 -13.16 7.46
C ALA A 395 27.18 -11.67 7.87
N PRO A 396 28.42 -11.17 8.07
CA PRO A 396 28.63 -9.79 8.50
C PRO A 396 28.21 -8.76 7.43
N GLY A 397 27.75 -7.60 7.90
CA GLY A 397 27.29 -6.50 7.05
C GLY A 397 26.07 -6.87 6.18
N ALA A 398 25.90 -6.15 5.07
CA ALA A 398 24.75 -6.33 4.17
C ALA A 398 24.65 -7.73 3.52
N ARG A 399 25.72 -8.55 3.61
CA ARG A 399 25.71 -9.94 3.15
C ARG A 399 24.76 -10.83 3.97
N GLY A 400 24.57 -10.51 5.25
CA GLY A 400 23.63 -11.22 6.12
C GLY A 400 22.22 -10.63 6.08
N ALA A 401 21.96 -9.62 5.24
CA ALA A 401 20.63 -9.04 5.13
C ALA A 401 19.63 -10.11 4.64
N PRO A 402 18.43 -10.16 5.24
CA PRO A 402 17.41 -11.12 4.86
C PRO A 402 16.71 -10.67 3.57
N VAL A 403 16.17 -11.62 2.81
CA VAL A 403 15.17 -11.34 1.76
C VAL A 403 13.94 -12.21 1.95
N ILE A 404 12.82 -11.76 1.39
CA ILE A 404 11.54 -12.45 1.49
C ILE A 404 10.93 -12.66 0.11
N ASP A 405 10.29 -13.81 -0.09
CA ASP A 405 9.53 -14.09 -1.31
C ASP A 405 8.02 -13.83 -1.14
N ALA A 406 7.28 -13.96 -2.24
CA ALA A 406 5.84 -13.71 -2.25
C ALA A 406 5.03 -14.70 -1.39
N GLN A 407 5.63 -15.82 -0.95
CA GLN A 407 5.01 -16.77 -0.03
C GLN A 407 5.35 -16.46 1.44
N GLY A 408 6.07 -15.37 1.69
CA GLY A 408 6.45 -14.94 3.03
C GLY A 408 7.62 -15.71 3.64
N ARG A 409 8.35 -16.50 2.84
CA ARG A 409 9.52 -17.27 3.31
C ARG A 409 10.75 -16.38 3.34
N VAL A 410 11.51 -16.45 4.42
CA VAL A 410 12.67 -15.56 4.65
C VAL A 410 13.96 -16.31 4.37
N PHE A 411 14.87 -15.69 3.63
CA PHE A 411 16.17 -16.25 3.28
C PHE A 411 17.30 -15.42 3.88
N VAL A 412 18.27 -16.09 4.50
CA VAL A 412 19.43 -15.45 5.15
C VAL A 412 20.70 -16.22 4.80
N ALA A 413 21.76 -15.50 4.42
CA ALA A 413 23.09 -16.08 4.24
C ALA A 413 23.90 -16.03 5.54
N GLY A 414 24.65 -17.08 5.84
CA GLY A 414 25.43 -17.17 7.07
C GLY A 414 26.23 -18.46 7.17
N THR A 415 26.60 -18.82 8.40
CA THR A 415 27.30 -20.06 8.75
C THR A 415 26.50 -20.88 9.76
N MET A 416 26.52 -22.20 9.64
CA MET A 416 25.75 -23.09 10.52
C MET A 416 26.35 -23.20 11.93
N VAL A 417 25.49 -23.26 12.95
CA VAL A 417 25.84 -23.35 14.38
C VAL A 417 24.98 -24.42 15.07
N PRO A 418 25.53 -25.24 15.99
CA PRO A 418 26.95 -25.38 16.33
C PRO A 418 27.69 -26.26 15.32
N GLY A 419 28.93 -25.92 14.96
CA GLY A 419 29.86 -26.89 14.35
C GLY A 419 30.24 -26.74 12.87
N GLY A 420 30.42 -25.54 12.32
CA GLY A 420 31.39 -25.41 11.20
C GLY A 420 31.37 -24.13 10.38
N ASP A 421 32.49 -23.88 9.68
CA ASP A 421 32.68 -22.82 8.67
C ASP A 421 31.85 -23.02 7.38
N HIS A 422 30.83 -23.90 7.43
CA HIS A 422 29.98 -24.20 6.30
C HIS A 422 29.07 -23.01 6.02
N ARG A 423 29.40 -22.28 4.96
CA ARG A 423 28.58 -21.19 4.43
C ARG A 423 27.28 -21.76 3.85
N VAL A 424 26.16 -21.20 4.25
CA VAL A 424 24.81 -21.63 3.88
C VAL A 424 23.94 -20.43 3.52
N VAL A 425 22.89 -20.70 2.76
CA VAL A 425 21.70 -19.85 2.70
C VAL A 425 20.59 -20.64 3.35
N ALA A 426 19.95 -20.11 4.37
CA ALA A 426 18.85 -20.80 5.02
C ALA A 426 17.52 -20.16 4.65
N ARG A 427 16.48 -20.99 4.60
CA ARG A 427 15.10 -20.56 4.49
C ARG A 427 14.42 -20.76 5.83
N LEU A 428 13.84 -19.69 6.36
CA LEU A 428 13.02 -19.72 7.56
C LEU A 428 11.56 -19.82 7.09
N ASP A 429 10.92 -20.96 7.39
CA ASP A 429 9.49 -21.16 7.19
C ASP A 429 8.75 -20.86 8.50
N PRO A 430 7.45 -20.52 8.46
CA PRO A 430 6.64 -20.33 9.67
C PRO A 430 6.63 -21.54 10.63
N ASN A 431 6.87 -22.74 10.11
CA ASN A 431 6.85 -24.01 10.84
C ASN A 431 8.24 -24.53 11.25
N GLY A 432 9.31 -23.80 10.95
CA GLY A 432 10.68 -24.21 11.26
C GLY A 432 11.70 -23.79 10.20
N GLU A 433 12.96 -24.09 10.47
CA GLU A 433 14.09 -23.77 9.59
C GLU A 433 14.33 -24.89 8.57
N VAL A 434 14.50 -24.50 7.30
CA VAL A 434 14.95 -25.37 6.22
C VAL A 434 16.28 -24.85 5.68
N LEU A 435 17.34 -25.63 5.90
CA LEU A 435 18.65 -25.31 5.33
C LEU A 435 18.61 -25.53 3.81
N ILE A 436 18.82 -24.45 3.04
CA ILE A 436 19.05 -24.57 1.61
C ILE A 436 20.53 -24.85 1.42
N SER A 437 20.80 -25.95 0.72
CA SER A 437 22.14 -26.48 0.51
C SER A 437 23.19 -25.44 0.11
N SER A 438 24.39 -25.62 0.66
CA SER A 438 25.66 -24.94 0.38
C SER A 438 26.32 -25.30 -0.96
N ALA A 439 25.63 -26.01 -1.87
CA ALA A 439 26.21 -26.45 -3.12
C ALA A 439 26.42 -25.27 -4.10
N GLY A 440 27.68 -24.85 -4.25
CA GLY A 440 28.12 -23.94 -5.33
C GLY A 440 28.26 -22.47 -4.96
N VAL A 441 28.00 -22.08 -3.72
CA VAL A 441 28.20 -20.69 -3.26
C VAL A 441 29.51 -20.57 -2.49
N SER A 442 30.48 -19.86 -3.04
CA SER A 442 31.82 -19.75 -2.45
C SER A 442 31.83 -18.74 -1.31
N ASN A 443 31.20 -17.58 -1.51
CA ASN A 443 31.14 -16.48 -0.57
C ASN A 443 29.83 -15.69 -0.75
N PRO A 444 28.68 -16.21 -0.25
CA PRO A 444 27.39 -15.56 -0.44
C PRO A 444 27.44 -14.12 0.05
N GLY A 445 27.12 -13.20 -0.85
CA GLY A 445 26.86 -11.80 -0.59
C GLY A 445 25.36 -11.53 -0.48
N PRO A 446 24.90 -10.32 -0.83
CA PRO A 446 23.48 -9.97 -0.79
C PRO A 446 22.62 -10.95 -1.58
N LEU A 447 21.48 -11.29 -1.00
CA LEU A 447 20.43 -12.09 -1.62
C LEU A 447 19.40 -11.17 -2.29
N ILE A 448 18.66 -11.70 -3.26
CA ILE A 448 17.50 -11.02 -3.87
C ILE A 448 16.47 -12.06 -4.32
N ILE A 449 15.19 -11.74 -4.14
CA ILE A 449 14.10 -12.42 -4.84
C ILE A 449 13.72 -11.61 -6.07
N ALA A 450 13.81 -12.23 -7.25
CA ALA A 450 13.39 -11.63 -8.51
C ALA A 450 12.58 -12.64 -9.31
N ARG A 451 11.33 -12.29 -9.67
CA ARG A 451 10.40 -13.16 -10.41
C ARG A 451 10.27 -14.57 -9.79
N GLU A 452 10.02 -14.63 -8.48
CA GLU A 452 9.92 -15.88 -7.70
C GLU A 452 11.20 -16.75 -7.68
N GLN A 453 12.35 -16.18 -8.06
CA GLN A 453 13.65 -16.85 -8.02
C GLN A 453 14.55 -16.21 -6.98
N LEU A 454 15.19 -17.05 -6.17
CA LEU A 454 16.28 -16.64 -5.31
C LEU A 454 17.54 -16.48 -6.13
N LEU A 455 18.14 -15.30 -6.09
CA LEU A 455 19.45 -15.01 -6.64
C LEU A 455 20.41 -14.61 -5.52
N VAL A 456 21.70 -14.88 -5.73
CA VAL A 456 22.77 -14.56 -4.80
C VAL A 456 23.89 -13.84 -5.52
N VAL A 457 24.39 -12.77 -4.91
CA VAL A 457 25.68 -12.22 -5.30
C VAL A 457 26.75 -13.17 -4.76
N ASP A 458 27.58 -13.71 -5.64
CA ASP A 458 28.68 -14.59 -5.24
C ASP A 458 29.96 -14.26 -6.01
N ARG A 459 31.10 -14.66 -5.46
CA ARG A 459 32.40 -14.66 -6.13
C ARG A 459 33.01 -16.06 -6.01
N PRO A 460 32.89 -16.91 -7.05
CA PRO A 460 33.53 -18.22 -7.08
C PRO A 460 35.05 -18.11 -6.92
N ALA A 461 35.71 -19.14 -6.36
CA ALA A 461 37.15 -19.12 -6.08
C ALA A 461 38.03 -18.70 -7.28
N ASP A 462 37.66 -19.13 -8.50
CA ASP A 462 38.36 -18.81 -9.75
C ASP A 462 37.50 -17.94 -10.71
N GLY A 463 36.48 -17.25 -10.19
CA GLY A 463 35.48 -16.53 -10.99
C GLY A 463 35.28 -15.07 -10.58
N GLU A 464 34.72 -14.29 -11.51
CA GLU A 464 34.35 -12.90 -11.24
C GLU A 464 33.07 -12.82 -10.38
N GLN A 465 32.91 -11.70 -9.67
CA GLN A 465 31.69 -11.44 -8.92
C GLN A 465 30.50 -11.33 -9.87
N GLY A 466 29.39 -11.95 -9.49
CA GLY A 466 28.18 -11.96 -10.32
C GLY A 466 26.93 -12.21 -9.50
N LEU A 467 25.80 -12.03 -10.15
CA LEU A 467 24.49 -12.44 -9.63
C LEU A 467 24.12 -13.79 -10.25
N TYR A 468 23.85 -14.79 -9.41
CA TYR A 468 23.62 -16.17 -9.82
C TYR A 468 22.27 -16.68 -9.34
N ARG A 469 21.58 -17.46 -10.17
CA ARG A 469 20.35 -18.17 -9.77
C ARG A 469 20.67 -19.28 -8.76
N MET A 470 19.99 -19.27 -7.62
CA MET A 470 20.09 -20.35 -6.63
C MET A 470 19.02 -21.43 -6.87
N PRO A 471 19.39 -22.72 -6.78
CA PRO A 471 18.40 -23.78 -6.71
C PRO A 471 17.65 -23.73 -5.38
N THR A 472 16.32 -23.59 -5.41
CA THR A 472 15.46 -23.54 -4.21
C THR A 472 14.88 -24.92 -3.83
N ASN A 473 15.02 -25.92 -4.69
CA ASN A 473 14.50 -27.27 -4.49
C ASN A 473 15.62 -28.25 -4.07
N GLY A 474 15.70 -28.55 -2.77
CA GLY A 474 16.37 -29.74 -2.24
C GLY A 474 17.45 -29.51 -1.18
N THR A 475 17.46 -30.38 -0.17
CA THR A 475 18.56 -30.59 0.78
C THR A 475 19.69 -31.37 0.11
N ARG A 476 20.48 -30.73 -0.76
CA ARG A 476 21.67 -31.39 -1.32
C ARG A 476 22.86 -31.27 -0.37
N SER A 477 23.57 -32.36 -0.16
CA SER A 477 24.88 -32.32 0.50
C SER A 477 25.90 -31.66 -0.44
N ALA A 478 26.80 -30.84 0.11
CA ALA A 478 27.90 -30.21 -0.63
C ALA A 478 28.77 -31.27 -1.33
N SER A 479 29.01 -31.15 -2.65
CA SER A 479 30.27 -31.58 -3.33
C SER A 479 30.26 -31.72 -4.88
N GLN A 480 29.20 -31.46 -5.67
CA GLN A 480 29.24 -31.90 -7.11
C GLN A 480 28.75 -30.96 -8.23
N ASP A 481 28.49 -29.66 -8.01
CA ASP A 481 28.27 -28.75 -9.14
C ASP A 481 29.61 -28.22 -9.67
N SER A 482 29.89 -28.43 -10.97
CA SER A 482 31.09 -27.88 -11.62
C SER A 482 31.03 -26.34 -11.68
N LEU A 483 32.18 -25.65 -11.70
CA LEU A 483 32.23 -24.19 -11.91
C LEU A 483 31.46 -23.77 -13.18
N ALA A 484 31.46 -24.60 -14.22
CA ALA A 484 30.67 -24.39 -15.44
C ALA A 484 29.14 -24.43 -15.19
N ALA A 485 28.66 -25.31 -14.29
CA ALA A 485 27.26 -25.37 -13.88
C ALA A 485 26.84 -24.18 -12.98
N VAL A 486 27.78 -23.60 -12.23
CA VAL A 486 27.56 -22.36 -11.47
C VAL A 486 27.54 -21.15 -12.41
N LEU A 487 28.52 -21.04 -13.31
CA LEU A 487 28.64 -19.94 -14.27
C LEU A 487 27.48 -19.89 -15.28
N SER A 488 26.90 -21.03 -15.66
CA SER A 488 25.71 -21.06 -16.53
C SER A 488 24.45 -20.45 -15.89
N ARG A 489 24.47 -20.20 -14.58
CA ARG A 489 23.37 -19.59 -13.82
C ARG A 489 23.56 -18.08 -13.62
N ARG A 490 24.65 -17.50 -14.14
CA ARG A 490 24.95 -16.06 -14.00
C ARG A 490 23.99 -15.23 -14.84
N VAL A 491 23.35 -14.25 -14.22
CA VAL A 491 22.42 -13.30 -14.87
C VAL A 491 23.00 -11.89 -14.98
N VAL A 492 23.95 -11.53 -14.11
CA VAL A 492 24.67 -10.25 -14.13
C VAL A 492 26.14 -10.50 -13.77
N LYS A 493 27.05 -9.77 -14.42
CA LYS A 493 28.48 -9.70 -14.09
C LYS A 493 28.77 -8.35 -13.42
N PHE A 494 29.47 -8.36 -12.30
CA PHE A 494 29.93 -7.15 -11.62
C PHE A 494 31.45 -6.97 -11.80
N PRO A 495 31.96 -5.71 -11.81
CA PRO A 495 33.39 -5.44 -11.80
C PRO A 495 34.08 -6.10 -10.60
N GLY A 496 35.35 -6.50 -10.79
CA GLY A 496 36.09 -7.24 -9.77
C GLY A 496 36.52 -6.40 -8.56
N ASP A 497 36.64 -5.09 -8.76
CA ASP A 497 37.14 -4.06 -7.84
C ASP A 497 36.04 -3.39 -7.00
N VAL A 498 34.78 -3.73 -7.24
CA VAL A 498 33.65 -3.22 -6.46
C VAL A 498 33.15 -4.23 -5.44
N THR A 499 32.50 -3.73 -4.40
CA THR A 499 31.71 -4.52 -3.46
C THR A 499 30.24 -4.25 -3.70
N VAL A 500 29.47 -5.29 -4.02
CA VAL A 500 28.01 -5.19 -4.13
C VAL A 500 27.40 -5.34 -2.73
N ASN A 501 26.74 -4.29 -2.25
CA ASN A 501 26.15 -4.24 -0.91
C ASN A 501 24.66 -4.57 -0.90
N ALA A 502 23.92 -4.23 -1.96
CA ALA A 502 22.52 -4.60 -2.10
C ALA A 502 22.13 -4.70 -3.57
N VAL A 503 21.13 -5.53 -3.87
CA VAL A 503 20.51 -5.61 -5.20
C VAL A 503 19.00 -5.65 -5.01
N LEU A 504 18.27 -4.91 -5.83
CA LEU A 504 16.82 -4.84 -5.81
C LEU A 504 16.27 -4.89 -7.25
N ARG A 505 15.16 -5.60 -7.46
CA ARG A 505 14.39 -5.55 -8.70
C ARG A 505 13.39 -4.41 -8.60
N PHE A 506 13.36 -3.55 -9.60
CA PHE A 506 12.39 -2.48 -9.71
C PHE A 506 11.23 -2.92 -10.58
N ASP A 507 10.05 -3.03 -9.99
CA ASP A 507 8.84 -3.54 -10.63
C ASP A 507 7.70 -2.50 -10.70
N SER A 508 7.99 -1.23 -10.41
CA SER A 508 6.99 -0.17 -10.47
C SER A 508 6.75 0.28 -11.91
N ALA A 509 5.49 0.23 -12.34
CA ALA A 509 5.06 0.79 -13.62
C ALA A 509 5.05 2.33 -13.65
N LEU A 510 5.38 2.99 -12.53
CA LEU A 510 5.31 4.44 -12.38
C LEU A 510 6.55 5.17 -12.94
N TRP A 511 7.61 4.45 -13.30
CA TRP A 511 8.75 4.99 -14.05
C TRP A 511 8.69 4.52 -15.50
N PRO A 512 7.89 5.16 -16.39
CA PRO A 512 7.66 4.67 -17.76
C PRO A 512 8.94 4.59 -18.60
N GLN A 513 10.00 5.32 -18.22
CA GLN A 513 11.33 5.29 -18.84
C GLN A 513 12.23 4.14 -18.34
N THR A 514 11.74 3.30 -17.41
CA THR A 514 12.51 2.20 -16.83
C THR A 514 11.84 0.87 -17.17
N ASP A 515 12.64 -0.10 -17.61
CA ASP A 515 12.16 -1.45 -17.87
C ASP A 515 11.70 -2.11 -16.55
N PRO A 516 10.51 -2.73 -16.47
CA PRO A 516 10.01 -3.43 -15.28
C PRO A 516 10.88 -4.59 -14.74
N ASP A 517 11.95 -4.97 -15.44
CA ASP A 517 12.92 -5.96 -14.98
C ASP A 517 14.29 -5.37 -14.65
N THR A 518 14.38 -4.05 -14.59
CA THR A 518 15.60 -3.36 -14.16
C THR A 518 15.98 -3.78 -12.74
N LEU A 519 17.22 -4.20 -12.57
CA LEU A 519 17.87 -4.36 -11.28
C LEU A 519 18.65 -3.11 -10.95
N PHE A 520 18.51 -2.61 -9.72
CA PHE A 520 19.39 -1.63 -9.12
C PHE A 520 20.35 -2.33 -8.17
N ALA A 521 21.63 -2.01 -8.24
CA ALA A 521 22.65 -2.53 -7.34
C ALA A 521 23.39 -1.38 -6.66
N ALA A 522 23.40 -1.39 -5.33
CA ALA A 522 24.25 -0.52 -4.52
C ALA A 522 25.66 -1.12 -4.49
N ILE A 523 26.63 -0.36 -4.97
CA ILE A 523 28.03 -0.77 -5.05
C ILE A 523 28.92 0.22 -4.31
N GLY A 524 29.97 -0.30 -3.68
CA GLY A 524 31.03 0.48 -3.05
C GLY A 524 32.37 0.21 -3.73
N SER A 525 33.18 1.26 -3.82
CA SER A 525 34.59 1.22 -4.20
C SER A 525 35.44 1.88 -3.10
N GLY A 526 36.76 1.81 -3.21
CA GLY A 526 37.66 2.54 -2.31
C GLY A 526 37.49 4.07 -2.35
N GLU A 527 36.81 4.61 -3.36
CA GLU A 527 36.64 6.05 -3.62
C GLU A 527 35.26 6.60 -3.23
N GLY A 528 34.30 5.73 -2.90
CA GLY A 528 32.92 6.09 -2.59
C GLY A 528 31.91 5.06 -3.09
N GLY A 529 30.63 5.40 -3.02
CA GLY A 529 29.53 4.52 -3.39
C GLY A 529 28.69 5.05 -4.55
N SER A 530 28.04 4.12 -5.25
CA SER A 530 27.09 4.43 -6.32
C SER A 530 25.97 3.40 -6.38
N VAL A 531 24.88 3.76 -7.05
CA VAL A 531 23.86 2.81 -7.52
C VAL A 531 24.00 2.69 -9.04
N VAL A 532 24.08 1.45 -9.52
CA VAL A 532 24.06 1.12 -10.94
C VAL A 532 22.76 0.40 -11.27
N ARG A 533 22.34 0.48 -12.54
CA ARG A 533 21.18 -0.23 -13.07
C ARG A 533 21.57 -1.16 -14.22
N THR A 534 20.84 -2.26 -14.36
CA THR A 534 20.99 -3.22 -15.45
C THR A 534 19.69 -4.01 -15.64
N VAL A 535 19.39 -4.46 -16.86
CA VAL A 535 18.29 -5.41 -17.11
C VAL A 535 18.92 -6.80 -17.22
N PRO A 536 18.48 -7.86 -16.51
CA PRO A 536 19.10 -9.19 -16.60
C PRO A 536 19.16 -9.73 -18.03
N GLY A 537 20.32 -10.25 -18.46
CA GLY A 537 20.52 -10.84 -19.80
C GLY A 537 20.53 -12.37 -19.81
N ASP A 538 20.66 -12.95 -21.00
CA ASP A 538 20.83 -14.40 -21.18
C ASP A 538 22.21 -14.88 -20.70
N ALA A 539 22.26 -16.14 -20.24
CA ALA A 539 23.49 -16.76 -19.76
C ALA A 539 24.55 -16.85 -20.87
N GLY A 540 25.49 -15.91 -20.90
CA GLY A 540 26.61 -15.85 -21.87
C GLY A 540 26.97 -14.45 -22.37
N SER A 541 26.07 -13.47 -22.24
CA SER A 541 26.35 -12.05 -22.51
C SER A 541 25.66 -11.19 -21.45
N PRO A 542 26.26 -11.07 -20.25
CA PRO A 542 25.71 -10.23 -19.21
C PRO A 542 25.72 -8.76 -19.69
N PRO A 543 24.64 -8.01 -19.44
CA PRO A 543 24.48 -6.64 -19.90
C PRO A 543 25.41 -5.67 -19.15
N ASP A 544 25.66 -4.52 -19.78
CA ASP A 544 26.46 -3.45 -19.19
C ASP A 544 25.76 -2.83 -17.98
N LEU A 545 26.54 -2.57 -16.92
CA LEU A 545 26.08 -1.79 -15.79
C LEU A 545 26.09 -0.31 -16.17
N VAL A 546 24.94 0.34 -16.02
CA VAL A 546 24.80 1.78 -16.27
C VAL A 546 24.72 2.50 -14.94
N GLU A 547 25.57 3.52 -14.76
CA GLU A 547 25.51 4.38 -13.59
C GLU A 547 24.14 5.06 -13.45
N PHE A 548 23.58 5.06 -12.24
CA PHE A 548 22.26 5.61 -11.95
C PHE A 548 22.24 6.61 -10.81
N ALA A 549 23.03 6.42 -9.75
CA ALA A 549 23.21 7.43 -8.72
C ALA A 549 24.64 7.47 -8.22
N THR A 550 25.24 8.66 -8.14
CA THR A 550 26.59 8.86 -7.60
C THR A 550 26.63 9.95 -6.53
N GLY A 551 27.79 10.09 -5.88
CA GLY A 551 27.98 10.99 -4.73
C GLY A 551 27.60 10.36 -3.39
N LEU A 552 27.23 9.08 -3.38
CA LEU A 552 26.93 8.31 -2.18
C LEU A 552 28.24 7.95 -1.47
N SER A 553 28.20 7.81 -0.14
CA SER A 553 29.37 7.44 0.65
C SER A 553 29.50 5.92 0.79
N GLN A 554 28.51 5.27 1.40
CA GLN A 554 28.44 3.81 1.58
C GLN A 554 26.98 3.34 1.46
N PRO A 555 26.46 3.16 0.23
CA PRO A 555 25.11 2.66 0.03
C PRO A 555 25.06 1.17 0.38
N VAL A 556 24.21 0.79 1.34
CA VAL A 556 24.17 -0.58 1.91
C VAL A 556 22.82 -1.29 1.78
N ALA A 557 21.73 -0.58 1.51
CA ALA A 557 20.42 -1.17 1.31
C ALA A 557 19.57 -0.34 0.33
N LEU A 558 18.61 -1.00 -0.32
CA LEU A 558 17.69 -0.42 -1.30
C LEU A 558 16.25 -0.85 -0.98
N ALA A 559 15.28 0.02 -1.24
CA ALA A 559 13.86 -0.32 -1.17
C ALA A 559 13.04 0.50 -2.18
N VAL A 560 11.87 0.00 -2.62
CA VAL A 560 10.99 0.70 -3.57
C VAL A 560 9.62 0.94 -2.96
N GLY A 561 9.22 2.20 -2.89
CA GLY A 561 7.93 2.65 -2.40
C GLY A 561 6.75 2.26 -3.29
N LEU A 562 5.53 2.36 -2.76
CA LEU A 562 4.30 2.13 -3.54
C LEU A 562 4.07 3.20 -4.61
N ASP A 563 4.64 4.39 -4.43
CA ASP A 563 4.65 5.50 -5.39
C ASP A 563 5.79 5.39 -6.43
N GLY A 564 6.56 4.29 -6.40
CA GLY A 564 7.70 4.05 -7.28
C GLY A 564 8.99 4.73 -6.83
N SER A 565 9.03 5.45 -5.71
CA SER A 565 10.26 6.06 -5.19
C SER A 565 11.31 4.98 -4.87
N LEU A 566 12.57 5.21 -5.25
CA LEU A 566 13.70 4.37 -4.85
C LEU A 566 14.38 4.97 -3.62
N PHE A 567 14.44 4.21 -2.53
CA PHE A 567 15.12 4.56 -1.30
C PHE A 567 16.49 3.88 -1.22
N ILE A 568 17.50 4.61 -0.78
CA ILE A 568 18.89 4.15 -0.62
C ILE A 568 19.35 4.47 0.79
N ALA A 569 19.78 3.46 1.56
CA ALA A 569 20.45 3.68 2.84
C ALA A 569 21.93 3.98 2.60
N ASP A 570 22.36 5.22 2.82
CA ASP A 570 23.75 5.63 2.78
C ASP A 570 24.34 5.64 4.20
N ALA A 571 24.92 4.51 4.60
CA ALA A 571 25.47 4.30 5.93
C ALA A 571 26.61 5.29 6.25
N GLY A 572 27.40 5.67 5.24
CA GLY A 572 28.54 6.57 5.44
C GLY A 572 28.13 7.99 5.80
N ARG A 573 26.91 8.40 5.42
CA ARG A 573 26.32 9.70 5.78
C ARG A 573 25.31 9.62 6.92
N GLY A 574 24.84 8.43 7.30
CA GLY A 574 23.72 8.28 8.24
C GLY A 574 22.40 8.79 7.65
N GLU A 575 22.26 8.70 6.32
CA GLU A 575 21.16 9.28 5.55
C GLU A 575 20.40 8.21 4.76
N ILE A 576 19.12 8.48 4.50
CA ILE A 576 18.34 7.77 3.50
C ILE A 576 18.10 8.75 2.35
N ILE A 577 18.54 8.36 1.16
CA ILE A 577 18.30 9.12 -0.08
C ILE A 577 17.04 8.56 -0.75
N LYS A 578 16.15 9.45 -1.22
CA LYS A 578 14.96 9.10 -2.01
C LYS A 578 15.10 9.69 -3.41
N ILE A 579 14.98 8.82 -4.41
CA ILE A 579 15.01 9.17 -5.83
C ILE A 579 13.59 9.00 -6.38
N VAL A 580 13.11 10.03 -7.07
CA VAL A 580 11.75 10.09 -7.61
C VAL A 580 11.77 10.53 -9.07
N VAL A 581 10.67 10.24 -9.77
CA VAL A 581 10.34 10.92 -11.03
C VAL A 581 9.40 12.06 -10.66
N PRO A 582 9.80 13.32 -10.86
CA PRO A 582 8.94 14.45 -10.54
C PRO A 582 7.68 14.40 -11.40
N ALA A 583 6.54 14.83 -10.84
CA ALA A 583 5.33 14.98 -11.63
C ALA A 583 5.58 15.95 -12.80
N PRO A 584 4.99 15.71 -13.99
CA PRO A 584 5.14 16.63 -15.13
C PRO A 584 4.74 18.05 -14.72
N GLU A 585 5.59 19.03 -14.98
CA GLU A 585 5.23 20.45 -14.82
C GLU A 585 4.02 20.73 -15.73
N SER A 586 2.95 21.25 -15.12
CA SER A 586 1.68 21.56 -15.79
C SER A 586 1.72 22.81 -16.65
#